data_AF-A0AAU4MPJ5-F1
#
_entry.id   AF-A0AAU4MPJ5-F1
#
_cell.length_a   1.000
_cell.length_b   1.000
_cell.length_c   1.000
_cell.angle_alpha   90.00
_cell.angle_beta   90.00
_cell.angle_gamma   90.00
#
_symmetry.space_group_name_H-M   'P 1'
#
loop_
_entity.id
_entity.type
_entity.pdbx_description
1 polymer ?
#
loop_
_entity_poly.entity_id
_entity_poly.type
_entity_poly.pdbx_seq_one_letter_code
_entity_poly.pdbx_strand_id
1 'polypeptide(L)'
;MTLNDTERRRTSRELKADLALSGLTPQEAAADLGFTAQRLLFTLDVSPGADPVDVWQLHDYLVRAAQDAGRSPAPATVLTEPARLLARRWFRLREAPRHDFGSRTLR
;
A
#
# COMPACT_ATOMS: atom_id res chain seq x y z
N MET A 1 9.09 6.36 -12.97
CA MET A 1 8.39 5.31 -13.75
C MET A 1 6.90 5.55 -13.63
N THR A 2 6.18 5.48 -14.75
CA THR A 2 4.71 5.62 -14.78
C THR A 2 4.13 4.28 -15.19
N LEU A 3 3.17 3.77 -14.42
CA LEU A 3 2.52 2.49 -14.71
C LEU A 3 1.56 2.64 -15.89
N ASN A 4 1.49 1.63 -16.77
CA ASN A 4 0.44 1.53 -17.79
C ASN A 4 -0.89 1.05 -17.19
N ASP A 5 -1.98 1.06 -17.97
CA ASP A 5 -3.32 0.67 -17.48
C ASP A 5 -3.40 -0.75 -16.92
N THR A 6 -2.69 -1.69 -17.54
CA THR A 6 -2.69 -3.09 -17.10
C THR A 6 -1.91 -3.25 -15.80
N GLU A 7 -0.78 -2.55 -15.67
CA GLU A 7 0.02 -2.48 -14.44
C GLU A 7 -0.78 -1.82 -13.31
N ARG A 8 -1.42 -0.66 -13.57
CA ARG A 8 -2.31 0.02 -12.61
C ARG A 8 -3.39 -0.89 -12.06
N ARG A 9 -4.15 -1.55 -12.94
CA ARG A 9 -5.20 -2.50 -12.55
C ARG A 9 -4.66 -3.67 -11.74
N ARG A 10 -3.47 -4.16 -12.07
CA ARG A 10 -2.86 -5.27 -11.34
C ARG A 10 -2.40 -4.83 -9.96
N THR A 11 -1.65 -3.73 -9.87
CA THR A 11 -1.21 -3.14 -8.61
C THR A 11 -2.39 -2.79 -7.71
N SER A 12 -3.48 -2.24 -8.25
CA SER A 12 -4.71 -1.98 -7.48
C SER A 12 -5.28 -3.25 -6.84
N ARG A 13 -5.33 -4.36 -7.58
CA ARG A 13 -5.79 -5.65 -7.03
C ARG A 13 -4.87 -6.19 -5.94
N GLU A 14 -3.56 -6.07 -6.13
CA GLU A 14 -2.55 -6.47 -5.13
C GLU A 14 -2.72 -5.66 -3.83
N LEU A 15 -2.80 -4.32 -3.93
CA LEU A 15 -3.01 -3.45 -2.77
C LEU A 15 -4.32 -3.75 -2.03
N LYS A 16 -5.41 -3.97 -2.76
CA LYS A 16 -6.71 -4.30 -2.13
C LYS A 16 -6.68 -5.68 -1.47
N ALA A 17 -5.94 -6.64 -2.03
CA ALA A 17 -5.75 -7.95 -1.41
C ALA A 17 -4.96 -7.83 -0.10
N ASP A 18 -3.88 -7.04 -0.08
CA ASP A 18 -3.10 -6.83 1.14
C ASP A 18 -3.87 -6.07 2.21
N LEU A 19 -4.70 -5.09 1.83
CA LEU A 19 -5.62 -4.44 2.76
C LEU A 19 -6.58 -5.45 3.39
N ALA A 20 -7.19 -6.34 2.59
CA ALA A 20 -8.06 -7.37 3.13
C ALA A 20 -7.31 -8.36 4.05
N LEU A 21 -6.07 -8.73 3.71
CA LEU A 21 -5.24 -9.62 4.52
C LEU A 21 -4.80 -8.99 5.85
N SER A 22 -4.56 -7.68 5.87
CA SER A 22 -4.19 -6.95 7.08
C SER A 22 -5.30 -6.89 8.14
N GLY A 23 -6.56 -7.08 7.74
CA GLY A 23 -7.72 -6.93 8.63
C GLY A 23 -8.00 -5.48 9.05
N LEU A 24 -7.34 -4.52 8.40
CA LEU A 24 -7.60 -3.08 8.57
C LEU A 24 -8.81 -2.65 7.75
N THR A 25 -9.52 -1.67 8.29
CA THR A 25 -10.49 -0.88 7.54
C THR A 25 -9.75 0.18 6.69
N PRO A 26 -10.35 0.66 5.59
CA PRO A 26 -9.80 1.81 4.86
C PRO A 26 -9.59 3.04 5.75
N GLN A 27 -10.44 3.25 6.74
CA GLN A 27 -10.35 4.40 7.65
C GLN A 27 -9.11 4.32 8.54
N GLU A 28 -8.80 3.14 9.09
CA GLU A 28 -7.58 2.92 9.89
C GLU A 28 -6.32 3.12 9.03
N ALA A 29 -6.29 2.52 7.84
CA ALA A 29 -5.16 2.70 6.91
C ALA A 29 -4.96 4.17 6.52
N ALA A 30 -6.04 4.90 6.26
CA ALA A 30 -5.98 6.33 5.94
C ALA A 30 -5.44 7.14 7.12
N ALA A 31 -5.94 6.88 8.34
CA ALA A 31 -5.51 7.57 9.55
C ALA A 31 -4.01 7.37 9.81
N ASP A 32 -3.52 6.13 9.76
CA ASP A 32 -2.11 5.82 9.98
C ASP A 32 -1.20 6.49 8.94
N LEU A 33 -1.61 6.49 7.67
CA LEU A 33 -0.88 7.11 6.56
C LEU A 33 -0.98 8.64 6.54
N GLY A 34 -1.85 9.24 7.36
CA GLY A 34 -2.17 10.67 7.28
C GLY A 34 -2.85 11.05 5.96
N PHE A 35 -3.60 10.13 5.36
CA PHE A 35 -4.34 10.33 4.13
C PHE A 35 -5.78 10.75 4.42
N THR A 36 -6.37 11.52 3.50
CA THR A 36 -7.83 11.64 3.45
C THR A 36 -8.43 10.36 2.87
N ALA A 37 -9.71 10.08 3.16
CA ALA A 37 -10.40 8.92 2.60
C ALA A 37 -10.34 8.91 1.05
N GLN A 38 -10.53 10.07 0.41
CA GLN A 38 -10.43 10.19 -1.05
C GLN A 38 -9.01 9.87 -1.56
N ARG A 39 -7.97 10.37 -0.88
CA ARG A 39 -6.57 10.08 -1.25
C ARG A 39 -6.26 8.60 -1.13
N LEU A 40 -6.74 7.94 -0.08
CA LEU A 40 -6.56 6.50 0.07
C LEU A 40 -7.25 5.73 -1.06
N LEU A 41 -8.53 6.01 -1.34
CA LEU A 41 -9.26 5.34 -2.42
C LEU A 41 -8.59 5.54 -3.78
N PHE A 42 -8.18 6.77 -4.09
CA PHE A 42 -7.47 7.09 -5.32
C PHE A 42 -6.15 6.33 -5.47
N THR A 43 -5.43 6.12 -4.35
CA THR A 43 -4.17 5.37 -4.29
C THR A 43 -4.41 3.86 -4.38
N LEU A 44 -5.42 3.32 -3.69
CA LEU A 44 -5.85 1.91 -3.76
C LEU A 44 -6.30 1.52 -5.17
N ASP A 45 -6.97 2.43 -5.86
CA ASP A 45 -7.38 2.25 -7.26
C ASP A 45 -6.22 2.46 -8.24
N VAL A 46 -5.07 2.97 -7.76
CA VAL A 46 -3.93 3.39 -8.58
C VAL A 46 -4.43 4.21 -9.77
N SER A 47 -5.32 5.16 -9.47
CA SER A 47 -6.03 5.94 -10.48
C SER A 47 -5.05 6.75 -11.33
N PRO A 48 -5.40 7.09 -12.59
CA PRO A 48 -4.57 7.95 -13.41
C PRO A 48 -4.23 9.25 -12.67
N GLY A 49 -2.94 9.53 -12.48
CA GLY A 49 -2.47 10.68 -11.71
C GLY A 49 -2.23 10.43 -10.21
N ALA A 50 -2.40 9.19 -9.72
CA ALA A 50 -1.99 8.84 -8.36
C ALA A 50 -0.50 9.12 -8.15
N ASP A 51 -0.17 9.71 -7.00
CA ASP A 51 1.22 10.02 -6.65
C ASP A 51 2.00 8.71 -6.47
N PRO A 52 3.09 8.47 -7.24
CA PRO A 52 3.92 7.29 -7.06
C PRO A 52 4.46 7.14 -5.64
N VAL A 53 4.72 8.24 -4.93
CA VAL A 53 5.16 8.21 -3.53
C VAL A 53 4.08 7.65 -2.62
N ASP A 54 2.80 8.01 -2.85
CA ASP A 54 1.67 7.46 -2.10
C ASP A 54 1.47 5.98 -2.37
N VAL A 55 1.59 5.55 -3.64
CA VAL A 55 1.43 4.15 -4.03
C VAL A 55 2.50 3.28 -3.35
N TRP A 56 3.76 3.72 -3.35
CA TRP A 56 4.85 3.02 -2.65
C TRP A 56 4.66 3.00 -1.14
N GLN A 57 4.26 4.12 -0.54
CA GLN A 57 4.04 4.19 0.91
C GLN A 57 2.89 3.28 1.35
N LEU A 58 1.78 3.28 0.61
CA LEU A 58 0.64 2.41 0.87
C LEU A 58 1.01 0.93 0.70
N HIS A 59 1.74 0.57 -0.36
CA HIS A 59 2.23 -0.79 -0.56
C HIS A 59 3.03 -1.29 0.64
N ASP A 60 4.03 -0.51 1.08
CA ASP A 60 4.91 -0.91 2.18
C ASP A 60 4.16 -1.05 3.50
N TYR A 61 3.22 -0.14 3.74
CA TYR A 61 2.34 -0.18 4.90
C TYR A 61 1.49 -1.46 4.90
N LEU A 62 0.83 -1.78 3.78
CA LEU A 62 -0.07 -2.94 3.71
C LEU A 62 0.69 -4.28 3.75
N VAL A 63 1.85 -4.38 3.10
CA VAL A 63 2.73 -5.54 3.20
C VAL A 63 3.13 -5.79 4.65
N ARG A 64 3.53 -4.73 5.37
CA ARG A 64 3.87 -4.83 6.78
C ARG A 64 2.67 -5.23 7.64
N ALA A 65 1.53 -4.56 7.44
CA ALA A 65 0.31 -4.81 8.20
C ALA A 65 -0.21 -6.25 8.01
N ALA A 66 -0.14 -6.80 6.79
CA ALA A 66 -0.47 -8.19 6.54
C ALA A 66 0.48 -9.18 7.26
N GLN A 67 1.79 -8.89 7.25
CA GLN A 67 2.78 -9.70 7.97
C GLN A 67 2.56 -9.68 9.48
N ASP A 68 2.31 -8.50 10.04
CA ASP A 68 2.08 -8.32 11.47
C ASP A 68 0.76 -8.98 11.92
N ALA A 69 -0.23 -9.08 11.02
CA ALA A 69 -1.44 -9.89 11.20
C ALA A 69 -1.22 -11.42 11.02
N GLY A 70 0.03 -11.87 10.83
CA GLY A 70 0.39 -13.28 10.64
C GLY A 70 -0.03 -13.84 9.27
N ARG A 71 -0.24 -12.98 8.27
CA ARG A 71 -0.63 -13.37 6.91
C ARG A 71 0.52 -13.17 5.93
N SER A 72 0.49 -13.91 4.83
CA SER A 72 1.41 -13.72 3.72
C SER A 72 0.85 -12.67 2.75
N PRO A 73 1.56 -11.56 2.48
CA PRO A 73 1.14 -10.56 1.51
C PRO A 73 1.02 -11.14 0.09
N ALA A 74 0.19 -10.51 -0.73
CA ALA A 74 0.10 -10.78 -2.16
C ALA A 74 1.47 -10.53 -2.83
N PRO A 75 1.89 -11.39 -3.78
CA PRO A 75 3.12 -11.15 -4.52
C PRO A 75 3.03 -9.86 -5.33
N ALA A 76 3.91 -8.90 -5.03
CA ALA A 76 4.03 -7.69 -5.83
C ALA A 76 4.64 -8.03 -7.20
N THR A 77 3.90 -7.76 -8.28
CA THR A 77 4.39 -8.05 -9.64
C THR A 77 4.97 -6.83 -10.34
N VAL A 78 4.56 -5.64 -9.90
CA VAL A 78 5.00 -4.34 -10.45
C VAL A 78 5.84 -3.59 -9.43
N LEU A 79 5.37 -3.49 -8.17
CA LEU A 79 6.06 -2.82 -7.07
C LEU A 79 7.16 -3.70 -6.45
N THR A 80 8.05 -4.20 -7.30
CA THR A 80 9.17 -5.09 -6.93
C THR A 80 10.35 -4.31 -6.36
N GLU A 81 11.26 -4.98 -5.66
CA GLU A 81 12.47 -4.31 -5.15
C GLU A 81 13.35 -3.67 -6.24
N PRO A 82 13.59 -4.32 -7.41
CA PRO A 82 14.24 -3.63 -8.53
C PRO A 82 13.51 -2.36 -8.98
N ALA A 83 12.17 -2.39 -9.03
CA ALA A 83 11.37 -1.20 -9.37
C ALA A 83 11.48 -0.11 -8.29
N ARG A 84 11.59 -0.48 -7.00
CA ARG A 84 11.83 0.46 -5.90
C ARG A 84 13.16 1.19 -6.06
N LEU A 85 14.23 0.46 -6.36
CA LEU A 85 15.57 1.02 -6.58
C LEU A 85 15.56 2.04 -7.72
N LEU A 86 14.85 1.73 -8.80
CA LEU A 86 14.62 2.66 -9.90
C LEU A 86 13.78 3.87 -9.44
N ALA A 87 12.64 3.65 -8.77
CA ALA A 87 11.76 4.72 -8.29
C ALA A 87 12.48 5.75 -7.41
N ARG A 88 13.39 5.30 -6.53
CA ARG A 88 14.22 6.17 -5.67
C ARG A 88 15.09 7.16 -6.45
N ARG A 89 15.37 6.92 -7.73
CA ARG A 89 16.12 7.87 -8.59
C ARG A 89 15.32 9.11 -8.97
N TRP A 90 13.99 9.01 -8.96
CA TRP A 90 13.09 10.10 -9.39
C TRP A 90 12.20 10.62 -8.28
N PHE A 91 11.91 9.78 -7.28
CA PHE A 91 10.97 10.11 -6.22
C PHE A 91 11.65 10.00 -4.85
N ARG A 92 11.37 10.97 -3.98
CA ARG A 92 11.73 10.88 -2.57
C ARG A 92 10.70 10.01 -1.86
N LEU A 93 10.90 8.69 -1.91
CA LEU A 93 10.00 7.73 -1.28
C LEU A 93 9.92 7.98 0.23
N ARG A 94 8.72 7.84 0.79
CA ARG A 94 8.46 7.95 2.23
C ARG A 94 8.44 6.56 2.85
N GLU A 95 8.94 6.46 4.07
CA GLU A 95 8.75 5.26 4.87
C GLU A 95 7.28 5.12 5.25
N ALA A 96 6.80 3.88 5.25
CA ALA A 96 5.49 3.56 5.78
C ALA A 96 5.49 3.70 7.31
N PRO A 97 4.45 4.33 7.89
CA PRO A 97 4.24 4.28 9.33
C PRO A 97 4.00 2.83 9.77
N ARG A 98 4.18 2.55 11.06
CA ARG A 98 3.81 1.26 11.64
C ARG A 98 2.41 1.36 12.24
N HIS A 99 1.56 0.39 11.93
CA HIS A 99 0.33 0.16 12.67
C HIS A 99 0.65 -0.60 13.96
N ASP A 100 0.14 -0.14 15.10
CA ASP A 100 0.19 -0.90 16.34
C ASP A 100 -1.09 -1.74 16.45
N PHE A 101 -0.97 -3.06 16.25
CA PHE A 101 -2.08 -4.00 16.44
C PHE A 101 -2.42 -4.23 17.93
N GLY A 102 -1.70 -3.57 18.85
CA GLY A 102 -1.89 -3.64 20.29
C GLY A 102 -3.35 -3.43 20.68
N SER A 103 -3.95 -4.50 21.21
CA SER A 103 -5.34 -4.66 21.69
C SER A 103 -6.38 -5.35 20.78
N ARG A 104 -5.96 -6.10 19.73
CA ARG A 104 -6.83 -7.14 19.13
C ARG A 104 -6.74 -8.51 19.83
N THR A 105 -6.36 -8.52 21.10
CA THR A 105 -6.33 -9.72 21.95
C THR A 105 -7.76 -10.11 22.34
N LEU A 106 -8.24 -11.21 21.75
CA LEU A 106 -9.33 -12.09 22.21
C LEU A 106 -10.65 -11.40 22.62
N ARG A 107 -11.63 -11.46 21.72
CA ARG A 107 -13.03 -11.65 22.11
C ARG A 107 -13.56 -12.91 21.45
#